data_AF-A0AAV7KGE9-F1
#
_entry.id   AF-A0AAV7KGE9-F1
#
_cell.length_a   1.000
_cell.length_b   1.000
_cell.length_c   1.000
_cell.angle_alpha   90.00
_cell.angle_beta   90.00
_cell.angle_gamma   90.00
#
_symmetry.space_group_name_H-M   'P 1'
#
loop_
_entity.id
_entity.type
_entity.pdbx_description
1 polymer ?
#
loop_
_entity_poly.entity_id
_entity_poly.type
_entity_poly.pdbx_seq_one_letter_code
_entity_poly.pdbx_strand_id
1 'polypeptide(L)'
;MFAQMSAEDMASEQLKKKIEEYKEVNINNAQMATGGGTKTDLFKCGKCKSNECSYFQLQTRSADEPMTTYVWCCSCGNRWKFC
;
A
#
# COMPACT_ATOMS: atom_id res chain seq x y z
N MET A 1 -13.57 41.91 -24.91
CA MET A 1 -13.88 40.59 -24.31
C MET A 1 -12.86 39.61 -24.88
N PHE A 2 -11.82 39.27 -24.12
CA PHE A 2 -10.79 38.35 -24.59
C PHE A 2 -11.28 36.91 -24.36
N ALA A 3 -11.18 36.06 -25.39
CA ALA A 3 -11.50 34.64 -25.27
C ALA A 3 -10.45 33.97 -24.37
N GLN A 4 -10.84 33.61 -23.15
CA GLN A 4 -9.97 32.98 -22.17
C GLN A 4 -10.06 31.46 -22.32
N MET A 5 -9.50 30.92 -23.40
CA MET A 5 -9.30 29.46 -23.54
C MET A 5 -7.93 29.09 -22.98
N SER A 6 -7.86 27.99 -22.22
CA SER A 6 -6.59 27.54 -21.66
C SER A 6 -5.70 26.97 -22.76
N ALA A 7 -4.37 26.98 -22.56
CA ALA A 7 -3.44 26.39 -23.52
C ALA A 7 -3.71 24.89 -23.77
N GLU A 8 -4.29 24.21 -22.78
CA GLU A 8 -4.69 22.80 -22.86
C GLU A 8 -5.91 22.60 -23.77
N ASP A 9 -6.85 23.56 -23.78
CA ASP A 9 -8.04 23.53 -24.63
C ASP A 9 -7.74 23.81 -26.11
N MET A 10 -6.58 24.39 -26.43
CA MET A 10 -6.14 24.63 -27.81
C MET A 10 -5.39 23.45 -28.44
N ALA A 11 -5.10 22.39 -27.67
CA ALA A 11 -4.38 21.23 -28.17
C ALA A 11 -5.17 20.43 -29.23
N SER A 12 -4.46 19.72 -30.10
CA SER A 12 -5.08 18.81 -31.06
C SER A 12 -5.82 17.68 -30.34
N GLU A 13 -6.90 17.18 -30.94
CA GLU A 13 -7.76 16.14 -30.33
C GLU A 13 -6.97 14.88 -29.92
N GLN A 14 -5.96 14.51 -30.70
CA GLN A 14 -5.09 13.37 -30.40
C GLN A 14 -4.20 13.62 -29.18
N LEU A 15 -3.72 14.85 -28.99
CA LEU A 15 -2.88 15.21 -27.85
C LEU A 15 -3.71 15.27 -26.56
N LYS A 16 -4.93 15.82 -26.64
CA LYS A 16 -5.87 15.88 -25.51
C LYS A 16 -6.17 14.49 -24.94
N LYS A 17 -6.49 13.53 -25.82
CA LYS A 17 -6.72 12.13 -25.42
C LYS A 17 -5.53 11.53 -24.70
N LYS A 18 -4.32 11.71 -25.24
CA LYS A 18 -3.09 11.22 -24.60
C LYS A 18 -2.87 11.86 -23.23
N ILE A 19 -3.08 13.18 -23.10
CA ILE A 19 -2.94 13.88 -21.83
C ILE A 19 -3.94 13.35 -20.81
N GLU A 20 -5.18 13.10 -21.19
CA GLU A 20 -6.20 12.49 -20.33
C GLU A 20 -5.79 11.09 -19.89
N GLU A 21 -5.36 10.23 -20.82
CA GLU A 21 -4.85 8.88 -20.52
C GLU A 21 -3.68 8.93 -19.53
N TYR A 22 -2.69 9.81 -19.76
CA TYR A 22 -1.56 9.95 -18.84
C TYR A 22 -1.98 10.52 -17.48
N LYS A 23 -2.93 11.46 -17.44
CA LYS A 23 -3.49 12.00 -16.19
C LYS A 23 -4.15 10.88 -15.38
N GLU A 24 -4.97 10.05 -16.01
CA GLU A 24 -5.65 8.91 -15.35
C GLU A 24 -4.65 7.88 -14.81
N VAL A 25 -3.68 7.48 -15.62
CA VAL A 25 -2.63 6.53 -15.21
C VAL A 25 -1.82 7.08 -14.05
N ASN A 26 -1.45 8.36 -14.10
CA ASN A 26 -0.68 9.00 -13.04
C ASN A 26 -1.47 9.06 -11.72
N ILE A 27 -2.76 9.39 -11.76
CA ILE A 27 -3.63 9.39 -10.59
C ILE A 27 -3.76 7.97 -10.01
N ASN A 28 -3.98 6.97 -10.86
CA ASN A 28 -4.09 5.58 -10.42
C ASN A 28 -2.80 5.08 -9.75
N ASN A 29 -1.65 5.32 -10.39
CA ASN A 29 -0.35 4.95 -9.85
C ASN A 29 -0.05 5.65 -8.52
N ALA A 30 -0.39 6.93 -8.39
CA ALA A 30 -0.20 7.68 -7.15
C ALA A 30 -1.07 7.15 -5.99
N GLN A 31 -2.22 6.54 -6.31
CA GLN A 31 -3.10 5.92 -5.31
C GLN A 31 -2.65 4.52 -4.87
N MET A 32 -1.68 3.90 -5.55
CA MET A 32 -1.16 2.57 -5.21
C MET A 32 -0.18 2.56 -4.01
N ALA A 33 -0.54 3.23 -2.92
CA ALA A 33 0.14 3.05 -1.65
C ALA A 33 -0.34 1.73 -1.01
N THR A 34 0.27 0.60 -1.39
CA THR A 34 0.06 -0.67 -0.70
C THR A 34 0.72 -0.60 0.68
N GLY A 35 -0.02 -0.12 1.68
CA GLY A 35 0.40 -0.07 3.09
C GLY A 35 0.46 -1.45 3.75
N GLY A 36 1.13 -2.42 3.12
CA GLY A 36 1.29 -3.77 3.63
C GLY A 36 2.76 -4.11 3.70
N GLY A 37 3.23 -4.50 4.89
CA GLY A 37 4.57 -5.08 5.05
C GLY A 37 4.75 -6.34 4.19
N THR A 38 5.94 -6.92 4.22
CA THR A 38 6.23 -8.18 3.51
C THR A 38 5.23 -9.25 3.92
N LYS A 39 4.53 -9.84 2.95
CA LYS A 39 3.60 -10.96 3.20
C LYS A 39 4.42 -12.23 3.39
N THR A 40 4.07 -13.00 4.40
CA THR A 40 4.78 -14.24 4.77
C THR A 40 3.78 -15.32 5.16
N ASP A 41 3.99 -16.54 4.68
CA ASP A 41 3.13 -17.71 4.97
C ASP A 41 3.53 -18.46 6.25
N LEU A 42 4.46 -17.90 7.04
CA LEU A 42 5.01 -18.51 8.25
C LEU A 42 3.99 -18.61 9.39
N PHE A 43 2.96 -17.74 9.37
CA PHE A 43 1.97 -17.66 10.44
C PHE A 43 0.56 -17.82 9.88
N LYS A 44 -0.22 -18.69 10.53
CA LYS A 44 -1.64 -18.87 10.23
C LYS A 44 -2.48 -18.02 11.18
N CYS A 45 -3.35 -17.17 10.64
CA CYS A 45 -4.24 -16.37 11.46
C CYS A 45 -5.29 -17.25 12.15
N GLY A 46 -5.43 -17.15 13.47
CA GLY A 46 -6.46 -17.88 14.21
C GLY A 46 -7.90 -17.48 13.89
N LYS A 47 -8.14 -16.25 13.41
CA LYS A 47 -9.49 -15.74 13.11
C LYS A 47 -9.97 -16.14 11.72
N CYS A 48 -9.25 -15.73 10.67
CA CYS A 48 -9.65 -15.96 9.28
C CYS A 48 -9.01 -17.20 8.65
N LYS A 49 -8.08 -17.88 9.36
CA LYS A 49 -7.34 -19.06 8.87
C LYS A 49 -6.50 -18.82 7.61
N SER A 50 -6.34 -17.57 7.17
CA SER A 50 -5.43 -17.23 6.08
C SER A 50 -3.98 -17.25 6.56
N ASN A 51 -3.07 -17.51 5.62
CA ASN A 51 -1.63 -17.50 5.85
C ASN A 51 -1.00 -16.14 5.50
N GLU A 52 -1.78 -15.20 4.94
CA GLU A 52 -1.29 -13.86 4.62
C GLU A 52 -1.08 -13.03 5.90
N CYS A 53 0.10 -13.15 6.48
CA CYS A 53 0.53 -12.37 7.63
C CYS A 53 1.83 -11.62 7.32
N SER A 54 1.99 -10.40 7.84
CA SER A 54 3.33 -9.79 7.95
C SER A 54 3.79 -9.85 9.39
N TYR A 55 5.09 -9.86 9.60
CA TYR A 55 5.66 -9.75 10.92
C TYR A 55 6.83 -8.78 10.91
N PHE A 56 7.11 -8.23 12.08
CA PHE A 56 8.34 -7.51 12.36
C PHE A 56 8.82 -7.92 13.74
N GLN A 57 10.13 -7.91 13.93
CA GLN A 57 10.72 -8.28 15.21
C GLN A 57 11.28 -7.02 15.86
N LEU A 58 10.96 -6.83 17.13
CA LEU A 58 11.39 -5.66 17.90
C LEU A 58 11.88 -6.15 19.26
N GLN A 59 13.11 -5.78 19.61
CA GLN A 59 13.64 -6.04 20.94
C GLN A 59 13.09 -4.99 21.90
N THR A 60 12.04 -5.36 22.64
CA THR A 60 11.41 -4.49 23.66
C THR A 60 11.89 -4.78 25.07
N ARG A 61 12.80 -5.75 25.26
CA ARG A 61 13.27 -6.22 26.56
C ARG A 61 14.80 -6.18 26.64
N SER A 62 15.32 -6.35 27.85
CA SER A 62 16.75 -6.41 28.15
C SER A 62 17.48 -7.43 27.26
N ALA A 63 18.80 -7.25 27.10
CA ALA A 63 19.62 -8.05 26.19
C ALA A 63 19.59 -9.57 26.45
N ASP A 64 19.23 -9.99 27.66
CA ASP A 64 19.14 -11.39 28.07
C ASP A 64 17.85 -12.10 27.62
N GLU A 65 16.85 -11.36 27.13
CA GLU A 65 15.60 -11.93 26.66
C GLU A 65 15.53 -11.96 25.11
N PRO A 66 14.95 -13.01 24.52
CA PRO A 66 14.83 -13.12 23.06
C PRO A 66 13.94 -12.02 22.48
N MET A 67 14.16 -11.72 21.20
CA MET A 67 13.43 -10.68 20.48
C MET A 67 11.93 -11.01 20.40
N THR A 68 11.07 -10.02 20.62
CA THR A 68 9.62 -10.20 20.48
C THR A 68 9.22 -10.07 19.01
N THR A 69 8.51 -11.07 18.49
CA THR A 69 7.99 -11.07 17.12
C THR A 69 6.54 -10.59 17.12
N TYR A 70 6.25 -9.49 16.43
CA TYR A 70 4.91 -8.95 16.25
C TYR A 70 4.36 -9.42 14.91
N VAL A 71 3.18 -10.04 14.93
CA VAL A 71 2.52 -10.57 13.72
C VAL A 71 1.20 -9.83 13.51
N TRP A 72 0.95 -9.41 12.27
CA TRP A 72 -0.34 -8.89 11.83
C TRP A 72 -0.86 -9.69 10.64
N CYS A 73 -2.18 -9.93 10.63
CA CYS A 73 -2.85 -10.57 9.51
C CYS A 73 -3.32 -9.52 8.51
N CYS A 74 -2.88 -9.64 7.26
CA CYS A 74 -3.25 -8.75 6.17
C CYS A 74 -4.72 -8.90 5.75
N SER A 75 -5.32 -10.07 5.96
CA SER A 75 -6.70 -10.35 5.51
C SER A 75 -7.77 -9.86 6.50
N CYS A 76 -7.51 -9.89 7.81
CA CYS A 76 -8.51 -9.54 8.85
C CYS A 76 -8.05 -8.49 9.87
N GLY A 77 -6.80 -8.00 9.77
CA GLY A 77 -6.25 -7.00 10.69
C GLY A 77 -5.96 -7.52 12.11
N ASN A 78 -6.04 -8.83 12.34
CA ASN A 78 -5.71 -9.41 13.65
C ASN A 78 -4.22 -9.22 13.97
N ARG A 79 -3.90 -8.83 15.20
CA ARG A 79 -2.53 -8.58 15.66
C ARG A 79 -2.23 -9.38 16.92
N TRP A 80 -1.08 -10.04 16.98
CA TRP A 80 -0.62 -10.77 18.15
C TRP A 80 0.90 -10.76 18.26
N LYS A 81 1.42 -11.15 19.42
CA LYS A 81 2.85 -11.25 19.71
C LYS A 81 3.26 -12.71 19.91
N PHE A 82 4.45 -13.05 19.47
CA PHE A 82 5.12 -14.32 19.70
C PHE A 82 6.42 -14.02 20.47
N CYS A 83 6.60 -14.66 21.62
CA CYS A 83 7.76 -14.49 22.51
C CYS A 83 8.65 -15.72 22.43
#